data_AF-A0A061R0T2-F1
#
_entry.id   AF-A0A061R0T2-F1
#
_cell.length_a   1.000
_cell.length_b   1.000
_cell.length_c   1.000
_cell.angle_alpha   90.00
_cell.angle_beta   90.00
_cell.angle_gamma   90.00
#
_symmetry.space_group_name_H-M   'P 1'
#
loop_
_entity.id
_entity.type
_entity.pdbx_description
1 polymer ?
#
loop_
_entity_poly.entity_id
_entity_poly.type
_entity_poly.pdbx_seq_one_letter_code
_entity_poly.pdbx_strand_id
1 'polypeptide(L)'
;MRGASEHETELKAFGLMSLIVERLGESLKPFLPSVLALLPEVWGHSEGNSLLRMQVMVALQSLLNVLGPESPSAYGVVLPILNSATDPANPEEANLLEDGLALWLVALRNAASPHPGLLGIFPNLHAVMARSTEHIQSACSIMVSAILLGGASFLQQHGAPLLAIITDALGAVNERGMLLLLPVVETIIVGFPQEAPLSLERPLAKLLSLLLGGGESTAVAAAACGLYARLLLNRPDEWLGYFHRYASQVPLPPDAPEAPSPGERLMLAFLDRWLAQLDTIAQPSARKLSGLALCHLFRVGSGGIVDRLETIIAAVTGLFHESEAGPDDGGRAVYGFDYSASTGLRVQADEPQAVLDSEDAEGETVRKRRLLESDPVNHQKISKVLRGSLELCTKVHGTRFETALQAADPVLTNQLRAVLQAP
;
A
#
# COMPACT_ATOMS: atom_id res chain seq x y z
N MET A 1 27.84 12.29 40.62
CA MET A 1 28.05 13.57 39.90
C MET A 1 28.95 13.44 38.67
N ARG A 2 30.00 12.60 38.64
CA ARG A 2 30.82 12.38 37.43
C ARG A 2 30.09 11.69 36.26
N GLY A 3 29.30 10.65 36.53
CA GLY A 3 28.52 9.97 35.48
C GLY A 3 27.52 10.91 34.78
N ALA A 4 26.81 11.76 35.52
CA ALA A 4 25.83 12.70 34.94
C ALA A 4 26.47 13.71 33.96
N SER A 5 27.69 14.19 34.24
CA SER A 5 28.39 15.10 33.34
C SER A 5 28.95 14.42 32.08
N GLU A 6 29.33 13.15 32.18
CA GLU A 6 29.76 12.35 31.02
C GLU A 6 28.58 12.10 30.07
N HIS A 7 27.43 11.70 30.62
CA HIS A 7 26.21 11.46 29.82
C HIS A 7 25.74 12.74 29.10
N GLU A 8 25.78 13.89 29.77
CA GLU A 8 25.44 15.17 29.14
C GLU A 8 26.44 15.55 28.02
N THR A 9 27.71 15.18 28.16
CA THR A 9 28.74 15.43 27.15
C THR A 9 28.56 14.52 25.95
N GLU A 10 28.23 13.25 26.16
CA GLU A 10 27.93 12.28 25.10
C GLU A 10 26.70 12.70 24.29
N LEU A 11 25.61 13.11 24.95
CA LEU A 11 24.42 13.61 24.26
C LEU A 11 24.71 14.86 23.43
N LYS A 12 25.53 15.79 23.95
CA LYS A 12 25.98 16.96 23.18
C LYS A 12 26.83 16.56 21.97
N ALA A 13 27.68 15.55 22.09
CA ALA A 13 28.48 15.04 20.98
C ALA A 13 27.60 14.43 19.87
N PHE A 14 26.57 13.66 20.24
CA PHE A 14 25.58 13.16 19.27
C PHE A 14 24.79 14.28 18.61
N GLY A 15 24.34 15.29 19.38
CA GLY A 15 23.68 16.46 18.82
C GLY A 15 24.57 17.23 17.82
N LEU A 16 25.86 17.38 18.10
CA LEU A 16 26.83 17.98 17.18
C LEU A 16 27.05 17.13 15.94
N MET A 17 27.12 15.81 16.08
CA MET A 17 27.26 14.89 14.94
C MET A 17 26.03 14.98 14.03
N SER A 18 24.82 14.95 14.58
CA SER A 18 23.58 15.12 13.80
C SER A 18 23.59 16.45 13.04
N LEU A 19 23.99 17.55 13.69
CA LEU A 19 24.13 18.85 13.04
C LEU A 19 25.19 18.84 11.92
N ILE A 20 26.33 18.18 12.12
CA ILE A 20 27.38 18.07 11.10
C ILE A 20 26.85 17.28 9.90
N VAL A 21 26.15 16.17 10.14
CA VAL A 21 25.55 15.36 9.07
C VAL A 21 24.53 16.18 8.27
N GLU A 22 23.64 16.89 8.95
CA GLU A 22 22.64 17.77 8.34
C GLU A 22 23.29 18.88 7.48
N ARG A 23 24.39 19.46 7.94
CA ARG A 23 25.03 20.62 7.26
C ARG A 23 25.97 20.22 6.13
N LEU A 24 26.65 19.08 6.24
CA LEU A 24 27.65 18.66 5.24
C LEU A 24 27.06 17.75 4.15
N GLY A 25 25.98 17.01 4.46
CA GLY A 25 25.32 16.12 3.51
C GLY A 25 26.33 15.20 2.80
N GLU A 26 26.28 15.17 1.46
CA GLU A 26 27.17 14.34 0.64
C GLU A 26 28.68 14.64 0.82
N SER A 27 29.04 15.85 1.25
CA SER A 27 30.46 16.21 1.50
C SER A 27 31.07 15.41 2.65
N LEU A 28 30.24 14.75 3.47
CA LEU A 28 30.67 13.89 4.56
C LEU A 28 31.12 12.49 4.10
N LYS A 29 30.70 12.04 2.91
CA LYS A 29 30.96 10.67 2.40
C LYS A 29 32.40 10.18 2.59
N PRO A 30 33.46 10.96 2.29
CA PRO A 30 34.85 10.52 2.46
C PRO A 30 35.24 10.19 3.91
N PHE A 31 34.54 10.75 4.89
CA PHE A 31 34.84 10.61 6.33
C PHE A 31 33.97 9.54 7.02
N LEU A 32 32.90 9.08 6.36
CA LEU A 32 31.96 8.11 6.91
C LEU A 32 32.59 6.80 7.38
N PRO A 33 33.57 6.19 6.68
CA PRO A 33 34.19 4.96 7.17
C PRO A 33 34.81 5.12 8.57
N SER A 34 35.44 6.27 8.85
CA SER A 34 36.02 6.56 10.15
C SER A 34 34.97 6.79 11.22
N VAL A 35 33.87 7.47 10.90
CA VAL A 35 32.75 7.68 11.84
C VAL A 35 32.07 6.37 12.17
N LEU A 36 31.76 5.55 11.16
CA LEU A 36 31.12 4.24 11.33
C LEU A 36 31.96 3.29 12.20
N ALA A 37 33.29 3.35 12.10
CA ALA A 37 34.19 2.52 12.90
C ALA A 37 34.12 2.79 14.41
N LEU A 38 33.66 3.97 14.83
CA LEU A 38 33.54 4.35 16.25
C LEU A 38 32.23 3.86 16.90
N LEU A 39 31.17 3.72 16.11
CA LEU A 39 29.82 3.45 16.62
C LEU A 39 29.66 2.08 17.32
N PRO A 40 30.32 0.98 16.90
CA PRO A 40 30.26 -0.28 17.64
C PRO A 40 30.78 -0.17 19.07
N GLU A 41 31.85 0.60 19.28
CA GLU A 41 32.44 0.80 20.60
C GLU A 41 31.49 1.63 21.49
N VAL A 42 30.89 2.69 20.94
CA VAL A 42 29.90 3.50 21.66
C VAL A 42 28.64 2.68 21.99
N TRP A 43 28.17 1.84 21.06
CA TRP A 43 27.08 0.90 21.32
C TRP A 43 27.39 -0.09 22.44
N GLY A 44 28.61 -0.65 22.46
CA GLY A 44 29.05 -1.55 23.52
C GLY A 44 29.09 -0.88 24.90
N HIS A 45 29.61 0.34 24.99
CA HIS A 45 29.70 1.08 26.26
C HIS A 45 28.35 1.63 26.76
N SER A 46 27.32 1.64 25.91
CA SER A 46 25.97 2.14 26.26
C SER A 46 25.03 1.06 26.80
N GLU A 47 25.53 -0.10 27.21
CA GLU A 47 24.73 -1.14 27.85
C GLU A 47 23.99 -0.61 29.09
N GLY A 48 22.67 -0.84 29.17
CA GLY A 48 21.82 -0.28 30.22
C GLY A 48 21.50 1.22 30.08
N ASN A 49 22.03 1.91 29.06
CA ASN A 49 21.70 3.30 28.73
C ASN A 49 20.93 3.38 27.40
N SER A 50 19.61 3.19 27.49
CA SER A 50 18.72 3.24 26.33
C SER A 50 18.79 4.57 25.58
N LEU A 51 18.95 5.69 26.28
CA LEU A 51 19.03 7.01 25.64
C LEU A 51 20.24 7.14 24.72
N LEU A 52 21.41 6.69 25.17
CA LEU A 52 22.62 6.70 24.36
C LEU A 52 22.51 5.72 23.16
N ARG A 53 21.90 4.55 23.37
CA ARG A 53 21.59 3.60 22.29
C ARG A 53 20.66 4.20 21.24
N MET A 54 19.61 4.91 21.66
CA MET A 54 18.73 5.65 20.75
C MET A 54 19.52 6.67 19.91
N GLN A 55 20.43 7.44 20.52
CA GLN A 55 21.26 8.39 19.78
C GLN A 55 22.20 7.73 18.76
N VAL A 56 22.74 6.53 19.07
CA VAL A 56 23.52 5.75 18.10
C VAL A 56 22.65 5.35 16.89
N MET A 57 21.42 4.90 17.11
CA MET A 57 20.50 4.54 16.02
C MET A 57 20.10 5.75 15.17
N VAL A 58 19.80 6.88 15.81
CA VAL A 58 19.51 8.16 15.12
C VAL A 58 20.70 8.63 14.28
N ALA A 59 21.92 8.49 14.80
CA ALA A 59 23.12 8.78 14.04
C ALA A 59 23.23 7.86 12.81
N LEU A 60 23.07 6.55 13.00
CA LEU A 60 23.12 5.58 11.90
C LEU A 60 22.07 5.84 10.82
N GLN A 61 20.85 6.25 11.20
CA GLN A 61 19.83 6.68 10.24
C GLN A 61 20.36 7.82 9.36
N SER A 62 20.88 8.88 9.98
CA SER A 62 21.44 10.03 9.28
C SER A 62 22.61 9.64 8.36
N LEU A 63 23.50 8.74 8.82
CA LEU A 63 24.63 8.27 8.00
C LEU A 63 24.17 7.43 6.80
N LEU A 64 23.17 6.56 6.97
CA LEU A 64 22.60 5.75 5.89
C LEU A 64 21.96 6.64 4.82
N ASN A 65 21.30 7.72 5.23
CA ASN A 65 20.74 8.71 4.30
C ASN A 65 21.82 9.41 3.48
N VAL A 66 22.95 9.79 4.10
CA VAL A 66 24.09 10.37 3.36
C VAL A 66 24.73 9.34 2.41
N LEU A 67 24.82 8.07 2.81
CA LEU A 67 25.35 7.01 1.96
C LEU A 67 24.45 6.74 0.76
N GLY A 68 23.13 6.80 0.93
CA GLY A 68 22.17 6.48 -0.12
C GLY A 68 22.40 5.07 -0.66
N PRO A 69 22.54 4.88 -1.98
CA PRO A 69 22.82 3.57 -2.60
C PRO A 69 24.10 2.87 -2.09
N GLU A 70 25.04 3.61 -1.48
CA GLU A 70 26.28 3.07 -0.89
C GLU A 70 26.07 2.55 0.55
N SER A 71 24.83 2.55 1.05
CA SER A 71 24.46 2.08 2.39
C SER A 71 24.97 0.68 2.79
N PRO A 72 25.16 -0.30 1.86
CA PRO A 72 25.71 -1.60 2.24
C PRO A 72 27.07 -1.53 2.94
N SER A 73 27.85 -0.47 2.71
CA SER A 73 29.13 -0.27 3.40
C SER A 73 28.99 -0.11 4.92
N ALA A 74 27.83 0.31 5.41
CA ALA A 74 27.53 0.47 6.84
C ALA A 74 26.90 -0.78 7.49
N TYR A 75 26.52 -1.80 6.72
CA TYR A 75 25.74 -2.95 7.23
C TYR A 75 26.50 -3.80 8.26
N GLY A 76 27.83 -3.78 8.25
CA GLY A 76 28.63 -4.42 9.29
C GLY A 76 28.38 -3.87 10.70
N VAL A 77 27.97 -2.61 10.80
CA VAL A 77 27.63 -1.93 12.06
C VAL A 77 26.11 -1.90 12.28
N VAL A 78 25.34 -1.63 11.22
CA VAL A 78 23.87 -1.48 11.32
C VAL A 78 23.18 -2.78 11.69
N LEU A 79 23.55 -3.91 11.07
CA LEU A 79 22.81 -5.17 11.26
C LEU A 79 22.88 -5.71 12.69
N PRO A 80 24.04 -5.75 13.38
CA PRO A 80 24.07 -6.19 14.78
C PRO A 80 23.21 -5.32 15.71
N ILE A 81 23.28 -4.00 15.55
CA ILE A 81 22.51 -3.04 16.34
C ILE A 81 21.00 -3.23 16.08
N LEU A 82 20.64 -3.36 14.81
CA LEU A 82 19.24 -3.50 14.40
C LEU A 82 18.62 -4.82 14.87
N ASN A 83 19.37 -5.92 14.80
CA ASN A 83 18.93 -7.19 15.37
C ASN A 83 18.72 -7.06 16.88
N SER A 84 19.65 -6.43 17.60
CA SER A 84 19.49 -6.21 19.04
C SER A 84 18.26 -5.34 19.36
N ALA A 85 18.04 -4.25 18.64
CA ALA A 85 16.93 -3.33 18.90
C ALA A 85 15.54 -3.91 18.57
N THR A 86 15.47 -4.88 17.66
CA THR A 86 14.20 -5.47 17.20
C THR A 86 13.95 -6.89 17.73
N ASP A 87 14.93 -7.51 18.38
CA ASP A 87 14.79 -8.87 18.92
C ASP A 87 13.76 -8.91 20.07
N PRO A 88 12.63 -9.61 19.93
CA PRO A 88 11.62 -9.72 20.99
C PRO A 88 12.14 -10.39 22.27
N ALA A 89 13.27 -11.10 22.21
CA ALA A 89 13.91 -11.71 23.36
C ALA A 89 14.85 -10.73 24.11
N ASN A 90 15.17 -9.58 23.52
CA ASN A 90 16.01 -8.57 24.19
C ASN A 90 15.21 -7.84 25.28
N PRO A 91 15.64 -7.87 26.55
CA PRO A 91 14.96 -7.16 27.64
C PRO A 91 14.86 -5.64 27.43
N GLU A 92 15.74 -5.05 26.64
CA GLU A 92 15.73 -3.62 26.32
C GLU A 92 14.87 -3.28 25.09
N GLU A 93 14.29 -4.28 24.40
CA GLU A 93 13.54 -4.10 23.15
C GLU A 93 12.48 -2.99 23.28
N ALA A 94 11.66 -3.01 24.32
CA ALA A 94 10.61 -2.00 24.51
C ALA A 94 11.13 -0.55 24.51
N ASN A 95 12.36 -0.30 24.94
CA ASN A 95 12.97 1.04 24.94
C ASN A 95 13.68 1.39 23.63
N LEU A 96 13.99 0.40 22.79
CA LEU A 96 14.80 0.55 21.58
C LEU A 96 13.98 0.34 20.30
N LEU A 97 12.80 -0.28 20.41
CA LEU A 97 12.04 -0.78 19.28
C LEU A 97 11.64 0.33 18.32
N GLU A 98 11.17 1.47 18.82
CA GLU A 98 10.74 2.59 17.98
C GLU A 98 11.87 3.10 17.08
N ASP A 99 13.03 3.43 17.65
CA ASP A 99 14.23 3.82 16.91
C ASP A 99 14.82 2.68 16.06
N GLY A 100 14.66 1.43 16.51
CA GLY A 100 15.07 0.24 15.77
C GLY A 100 14.26 0.08 14.48
N LEU A 101 12.92 0.19 14.56
CA LEU A 101 12.04 0.16 13.39
C LEU A 101 12.32 1.34 12.45
N ALA A 102 12.59 2.53 12.99
CA ALA A 102 12.99 3.70 12.22
C ALA A 102 14.32 3.47 11.46
N LEU A 103 15.34 2.96 12.15
CA LEU A 103 16.62 2.58 11.54
C LEU A 103 16.44 1.53 10.44
N TRP A 104 15.60 0.52 10.68
CA TRP A 104 15.33 -0.51 9.69
C TRP A 104 14.68 0.06 8.44
N LEU A 105 13.68 0.93 8.61
CA LEU A 105 13.00 1.58 7.50
C LEU A 105 13.98 2.40 6.66
N VAL A 106 14.84 3.20 7.30
CA VAL A 106 15.89 3.97 6.62
C VAL A 106 16.85 3.06 5.86
N ALA A 107 17.26 1.94 6.46
CA ALA A 107 18.14 0.97 5.81
C ALA A 107 17.48 0.31 4.58
N LEU A 108 16.20 -0.07 4.68
CA LEU A 108 15.44 -0.63 3.55
C LEU A 108 15.27 0.39 2.42
N ARG A 109 14.98 1.65 2.76
CA ARG A 109 14.79 2.73 1.80
C ARG A 109 16.05 3.02 0.97
N ASN A 110 17.20 3.10 1.63
CA ASN A 110 18.48 3.40 0.99
C ASN A 110 19.15 2.19 0.33
N ALA A 111 18.76 0.96 0.67
CA ALA A 111 19.33 -0.24 0.07
C ALA A 111 19.22 -0.23 -1.47
N ALA A 112 20.36 -0.39 -2.17
CA ALA A 112 20.41 -0.46 -3.62
C ALA A 112 19.88 -1.80 -4.18
N SER A 113 19.97 -2.87 -3.39
CA SER A 113 19.58 -4.23 -3.77
C SER A 113 19.11 -5.04 -2.55
N PRO A 114 18.30 -6.10 -2.73
CA PRO A 114 17.92 -6.98 -1.64
C PRO A 114 19.12 -7.48 -0.84
N HIS A 115 19.04 -7.41 0.49
CA HIS A 115 20.09 -7.88 1.39
C HIS A 115 19.52 -8.87 2.41
N PRO A 116 20.03 -10.11 2.50
CA PRO A 116 19.48 -11.14 3.39
C PRO A 116 19.45 -10.71 4.86
N GLY A 117 20.46 -9.97 5.32
CA GLY A 117 20.51 -9.47 6.69
C GLY A 117 19.43 -8.43 7.02
N LEU A 118 18.96 -7.64 6.04
CA LEU A 118 17.90 -6.65 6.26
C LEU A 118 16.51 -7.30 6.18
N LEU A 119 16.30 -8.18 5.21
CA LEU A 119 15.01 -8.85 5.02
C LEU A 119 14.79 -9.96 6.06
N GLY A 120 15.87 -10.61 6.53
CA GLY A 120 15.83 -11.68 7.52
C GLY A 120 15.36 -11.25 8.91
N ILE A 121 15.27 -9.94 9.18
CA ILE A 121 14.75 -9.37 10.44
C ILE A 121 13.21 -9.45 10.49
N PHE A 122 12.55 -9.68 9.35
CA PHE A 122 11.09 -9.66 9.25
C PHE A 122 10.30 -10.52 10.25
N PRO A 123 10.78 -11.71 10.69
CA PRO A 123 10.12 -12.45 11.77
C PRO A 123 9.95 -11.66 13.07
N ASN A 124 10.88 -10.73 13.38
CA ASN A 124 10.78 -9.86 14.55
C ASN A 124 9.60 -8.89 14.42
N LEU A 125 9.37 -8.32 13.23
CA LEU A 125 8.22 -7.45 12.98
C LEU A 125 6.90 -8.16 13.24
N HIS A 126 6.80 -9.41 12.81
CA HIS A 126 5.62 -10.24 13.05
C HIS A 126 5.40 -10.48 14.55
N ALA A 127 6.45 -10.79 15.30
CA ALA A 127 6.35 -10.95 16.75
C ALA A 127 5.93 -9.66 17.47
N VAL A 128 6.45 -8.51 17.05
CA VAL A 128 6.06 -7.18 17.56
C VAL A 128 4.58 -6.92 17.28
N MET A 129 4.15 -7.07 16.03
CA MET A 129 2.77 -6.79 15.62
C MET A 129 1.75 -7.78 16.20
N ALA A 130 2.17 -8.99 16.56
CA ALA A 130 1.32 -9.96 17.25
C ALA A 130 1.03 -9.57 18.71
N ARG A 131 1.89 -8.76 19.35
CA ARG A 131 1.70 -8.28 20.73
C ARG A 131 0.79 -7.06 20.80
N SER A 132 0.92 -6.16 19.83
CA SER A 132 0.34 -4.81 19.87
C SER A 132 0.26 -4.21 18.48
N THR A 133 -0.71 -3.33 18.24
CA THR A 133 -0.84 -2.55 16.99
C THR A 133 -0.27 -1.14 17.12
N GLU A 134 0.44 -0.83 18.21
CA GLU A 134 1.01 0.51 18.47
C GLU A 134 1.96 0.98 17.37
N HIS A 135 2.72 0.04 16.78
CA HIS A 135 3.69 0.33 15.72
C HIS A 135 3.14 0.12 14.30
N ILE A 136 1.81 0.11 14.11
CA ILE A 136 1.18 -0.17 12.81
C ILE A 136 1.70 0.72 11.68
N GLN A 137 1.97 2.00 11.95
CA GLN A 137 2.48 2.93 10.93
C GLN A 137 3.88 2.55 10.45
N SER A 138 4.79 2.27 11.38
CA SER A 138 6.15 1.84 11.07
C SER A 138 6.15 0.48 10.41
N ALA A 139 5.34 -0.47 10.92
CA ALA A 139 5.21 -1.80 10.35
C ALA A 139 4.71 -1.77 8.90
N CYS A 140 3.65 -1.03 8.60
CA CYS A 140 3.15 -0.89 7.24
C CYS A 140 4.19 -0.25 6.30
N SER A 141 4.91 0.77 6.75
CA SER A 141 6.00 1.38 5.96
C SER A 141 7.12 0.37 5.67
N ILE A 142 7.56 -0.38 6.68
CA ILE A 142 8.57 -1.43 6.55
C ILE A 142 8.09 -2.54 5.62
N MET A 143 6.83 -2.98 5.73
CA MET A 143 6.26 -4.00 4.85
C MET A 143 6.28 -3.55 3.39
N VAL A 144 5.86 -2.32 3.09
CA VAL A 144 5.96 -1.75 1.72
C VAL A 144 7.41 -1.73 1.25
N SER A 145 8.33 -1.18 2.05
CA SER A 145 9.75 -1.11 1.69
C SER A 145 10.39 -2.48 1.46
N ALA A 146 10.04 -3.48 2.28
CA ALA A 146 10.54 -4.85 2.16
C ALA A 146 9.96 -5.56 0.92
N ILE A 147 8.67 -5.38 0.62
CA ILE A 147 8.04 -5.91 -0.60
C ILE A 147 8.71 -5.32 -1.84
N LEU A 148 8.88 -3.99 -1.89
CA LEU A 148 9.50 -3.30 -3.01
C LEU A 148 10.97 -3.72 -3.19
N LEU A 149 11.73 -3.84 -2.10
CA LEU A 149 13.15 -4.18 -2.14
C LEU A 149 13.38 -5.66 -2.48
N GLY A 150 12.68 -6.57 -1.80
CA GLY A 150 12.94 -8.01 -1.86
C GLY A 150 12.12 -8.77 -2.89
N GLY A 151 11.05 -8.18 -3.42
CA GLY A 151 10.28 -8.74 -4.52
C GLY A 151 9.67 -10.11 -4.22
N ALA A 152 9.62 -10.98 -5.24
CA ALA A 152 9.07 -12.33 -5.12
C ALA A 152 9.83 -13.20 -4.11
N SER A 153 11.16 -13.05 -4.02
CA SER A 153 11.97 -13.81 -3.06
C SER A 153 11.60 -13.49 -1.61
N PHE A 154 11.31 -12.22 -1.32
CA PHE A 154 10.81 -11.82 0.00
C PHE A 154 9.45 -12.44 0.30
N LEU A 155 8.50 -12.43 -0.65
CA LEU A 155 7.19 -13.05 -0.45
C LEU A 155 7.27 -14.57 -0.28
N GLN A 156 8.19 -15.25 -0.97
CA GLN A 156 8.41 -16.68 -0.79
C GLN A 156 8.93 -17.02 0.61
N GLN A 157 9.81 -16.18 1.17
CA GLN A 157 10.43 -16.42 2.46
C GLN A 157 9.59 -15.92 3.65
N HIS A 158 8.95 -14.76 3.49
CA HIS A 158 8.29 -14.02 4.56
C HIS A 158 6.79 -13.72 4.27
N GLY A 159 6.21 -14.31 3.23
CA GLY A 159 4.80 -14.11 2.88
C GLY A 159 3.85 -14.57 3.98
N ALA A 160 4.10 -15.71 4.64
CA ALA A 160 3.26 -16.18 5.73
C ALA A 160 3.17 -15.20 6.92
N PRO A 161 4.29 -14.74 7.53
CA PRO A 161 4.23 -13.74 8.59
C PRO A 161 3.66 -12.40 8.10
N LEU A 162 3.96 -11.97 6.87
CA LEU A 162 3.38 -10.76 6.28
C LEU A 162 1.85 -10.82 6.23
N LEU A 163 1.31 -11.93 5.73
CA LEU A 163 -0.13 -12.15 5.61
C LEU A 163 -0.81 -12.30 6.98
N ALA A 164 -0.12 -12.84 7.98
CA ALA A 164 -0.61 -12.89 9.35
C ALA A 164 -0.80 -11.48 9.91
N ILE A 165 0.22 -10.61 9.82
CA ILE A 165 0.12 -9.19 10.25
C ILE A 165 -1.08 -8.51 9.58
N ILE A 166 -1.21 -8.65 8.25
CA ILE A 166 -2.31 -8.03 7.50
C ILE A 166 -3.67 -8.57 7.98
N THR A 167 -3.80 -9.88 8.10
CA THR A 167 -5.07 -10.52 8.46
C THR A 167 -5.49 -10.17 9.89
N ASP A 168 -4.55 -10.12 10.82
CA ASP A 168 -4.82 -9.82 12.24
C ASP A 168 -5.16 -8.35 12.43
N ALA A 169 -4.46 -7.44 11.76
CA ALA A 169 -4.70 -5.99 11.85
C ALA A 169 -6.02 -5.54 11.21
N LEU A 170 -6.52 -6.22 10.17
CA LEU A 170 -7.79 -5.86 9.50
C LEU A 170 -8.97 -5.87 10.49
N GLY A 171 -9.60 -4.71 10.69
CA GLY A 171 -10.71 -4.52 11.64
C GLY A 171 -10.29 -4.49 13.12
N ALA A 172 -9.00 -4.63 13.43
CA ALA A 172 -8.45 -4.55 14.78
C ALA A 172 -7.77 -3.20 15.08
N VAL A 173 -7.66 -2.33 14.08
CA VAL A 173 -7.11 -0.98 14.17
C VAL A 173 -8.17 0.06 13.85
N ASN A 174 -7.94 1.30 14.27
CA ASN A 174 -8.83 2.41 13.93
C ASN A 174 -8.77 2.76 12.42
N GLU A 175 -9.61 3.70 11.99
CA GLU A 175 -9.64 4.19 10.61
C GLU A 175 -8.26 4.54 10.05
N ARG A 176 -7.45 5.28 10.82
CA ARG A 176 -6.07 5.63 10.42
C ARG A 176 -5.24 4.37 10.17
N GLY A 177 -5.27 3.41 11.09
CA GLY A 177 -4.57 2.13 10.93
C GLY A 177 -5.04 1.33 9.72
N MET A 178 -6.36 1.32 9.44
CA MET A 178 -6.90 0.67 8.25
C MET A 178 -6.39 1.32 6.97
N LEU A 179 -6.42 2.66 6.89
CA LEU A 179 -5.92 3.40 5.75
C LEU A 179 -4.41 3.23 5.55
N LEU A 180 -3.63 3.02 6.62
CA LEU A 180 -2.21 2.67 6.55
C LEU A 180 -1.99 1.22 6.07
N LEU A 181 -2.90 0.29 6.38
CA LEU A 181 -2.77 -1.12 6.04
C LEU A 181 -3.13 -1.44 4.57
N LEU A 182 -4.17 -0.80 4.03
CA LEU A 182 -4.66 -1.09 2.68
C LEU A 182 -3.59 -0.87 1.57
N PRO A 183 -2.72 0.16 1.61
CA PRO A 183 -1.61 0.31 0.67
C PRO A 183 -0.61 -0.86 0.69
N VAL A 184 -0.44 -1.55 1.83
CA VAL A 184 0.42 -2.76 1.90
C VAL A 184 -0.19 -3.86 1.05
N VAL A 185 -1.50 -4.09 1.19
CA VAL A 185 -2.26 -5.06 0.40
C VAL A 185 -2.22 -4.69 -1.07
N GLU A 186 -2.41 -3.41 -1.39
CA GLU A 186 -2.34 -2.93 -2.77
C GLU A 186 -0.95 -3.22 -3.37
N THR A 187 0.14 -2.97 -2.61
CA THR A 187 1.52 -3.17 -3.10
C THR A 187 1.72 -4.61 -3.58
N ILE A 188 1.12 -5.57 -2.86
CA ILE A 188 1.15 -6.99 -3.24
C ILE A 188 0.32 -7.22 -4.50
N ILE A 189 -0.89 -6.65 -4.61
CA ILE A 189 -1.78 -6.83 -5.77
C ILE A 189 -1.15 -6.27 -7.06
N VAL A 190 -0.50 -5.11 -6.98
CA VAL A 190 0.11 -4.45 -8.15
C VAL A 190 1.48 -5.05 -8.47
N GLY A 191 2.29 -5.39 -7.46
CA GLY A 191 3.61 -5.98 -7.67
C GLY A 191 3.56 -7.45 -8.13
N PHE A 192 2.53 -8.20 -7.72
CA PHE A 192 2.42 -9.65 -7.94
C PHE A 192 1.00 -10.04 -8.39
N PRO A 193 0.52 -9.52 -9.52
CA PRO A 193 -0.88 -9.65 -9.94
C PRO A 193 -1.32 -11.09 -10.18
N GLN A 194 -0.38 -12.02 -10.39
CA GLN A 194 -0.69 -13.43 -10.62
C GLN A 194 -0.86 -14.22 -9.32
N GLU A 195 0.01 -13.95 -8.33
CA GLU A 195 0.07 -14.66 -7.06
C GLU A 195 -0.83 -14.05 -5.99
N ALA A 196 -1.08 -12.73 -6.08
CA ALA A 196 -1.82 -11.97 -5.09
C ALA A 196 -3.24 -12.50 -4.80
N PRO A 197 -4.09 -12.86 -5.79
CA PRO A 197 -5.46 -13.29 -5.51
C PRO A 197 -5.54 -14.56 -4.66
N LEU A 198 -4.58 -15.48 -4.81
CA LEU A 198 -4.51 -16.70 -4.01
C LEU A 198 -3.87 -16.44 -2.65
N SER A 199 -2.77 -15.68 -2.64
CA SER A 199 -2.02 -15.40 -1.40
C SER A 199 -2.82 -14.53 -0.42
N LEU A 200 -3.64 -13.62 -0.95
CA LEU A 200 -4.46 -12.68 -0.17
C LEU A 200 -5.90 -13.18 0.07
N GLU A 201 -6.21 -14.45 -0.22
CA GLU A 201 -7.60 -14.95 -0.15
C GLU A 201 -8.26 -14.66 1.21
N ARG A 202 -7.56 -14.96 2.31
CA ARG A 202 -8.05 -14.72 3.68
C ARG A 202 -8.20 -13.23 4.02
N PRO A 203 -7.16 -12.37 3.87
CA PRO A 203 -7.31 -10.95 4.19
C PRO A 203 -8.35 -10.26 3.29
N LEU A 204 -8.48 -10.64 2.02
CA LEU A 204 -9.53 -10.12 1.14
C LEU A 204 -10.92 -10.56 1.61
N ALA A 205 -11.14 -11.85 1.89
CA ALA A 205 -12.42 -12.31 2.44
C ALA A 205 -12.80 -11.56 3.74
N LYS A 206 -11.84 -11.36 4.66
CA LYS A 206 -12.06 -10.58 5.88
C LYS A 206 -12.41 -9.12 5.57
N LEU A 207 -11.66 -8.47 4.68
CA LEU A 207 -11.92 -7.09 4.27
C LEU A 207 -13.31 -6.95 3.60
N LEU A 208 -13.73 -7.93 2.80
CA LEU A 208 -15.06 -7.94 2.19
C LEU A 208 -16.17 -8.01 3.24
N SER A 209 -15.98 -8.85 4.26
CA SER A 209 -16.89 -8.95 5.41
C SER A 209 -17.02 -7.63 6.15
N LEU A 210 -15.91 -6.95 6.44
CA LEU A 210 -15.91 -5.62 7.07
C LEU A 210 -16.65 -4.58 6.20
N LEU A 211 -16.36 -4.57 4.90
CA LEU A 211 -16.97 -3.63 3.95
C LEU A 211 -18.50 -3.79 3.84
N LEU A 212 -18.98 -5.03 3.77
CA LEU A 212 -20.40 -5.37 3.67
C LEU A 212 -21.12 -5.30 5.01
N GLY A 213 -20.41 -5.48 6.13
CA GLY A 213 -20.95 -5.30 7.47
C GLY A 213 -21.34 -3.84 7.78
N GLY A 214 -20.83 -2.87 7.01
CA GLY A 214 -21.27 -1.48 7.06
C GLY A 214 -20.69 -0.65 8.21
N GLY A 215 -19.84 -1.24 9.06
CA GLY A 215 -19.23 -0.57 10.21
C GLY A 215 -17.99 0.27 9.90
N GLU A 216 -17.41 0.11 8.70
CA GLU A 216 -16.22 0.86 8.27
C GLU A 216 -16.54 2.29 7.86
N SER A 217 -15.56 3.20 8.01
CA SER A 217 -15.69 4.57 7.52
C SER A 217 -15.81 4.63 5.99
N THR A 218 -16.36 5.72 5.46
CA THR A 218 -16.45 5.93 4.01
C THR A 218 -15.09 5.93 3.34
N ALA A 219 -14.06 6.49 4.00
CA ALA A 219 -12.69 6.49 3.48
C ALA A 219 -12.11 5.07 3.38
N VAL A 220 -12.28 4.25 4.44
CA VAL A 220 -11.83 2.85 4.43
C VAL A 220 -12.60 2.05 3.38
N ALA A 221 -13.92 2.25 3.29
CA ALA A 221 -14.75 1.57 2.31
C ALA A 221 -14.35 1.90 0.86
N ALA A 222 -14.10 3.17 0.56
CA ALA A 222 -13.62 3.63 -0.74
C ALA A 222 -12.25 3.03 -1.10
N ALA A 223 -11.29 3.06 -0.17
CA ALA A 223 -9.97 2.49 -0.37
C ALA A 223 -10.03 0.96 -0.57
N ALA A 224 -10.86 0.26 0.21
CA ALA A 224 -11.08 -1.17 0.05
C ALA A 224 -11.66 -1.52 -1.32
N CYS A 225 -12.64 -0.75 -1.82
CA CYS A 225 -13.18 -0.91 -3.18
C CYS A 225 -12.09 -0.77 -4.25
N GLY A 226 -11.11 0.12 -4.04
CA GLY A 226 -9.93 0.24 -4.90
C GLY A 226 -9.14 -1.06 -5.02
N LEU A 227 -8.93 -1.80 -3.92
CA LEU A 227 -8.24 -3.10 -3.97
C LEU A 227 -8.99 -4.13 -4.82
N TYR A 228 -10.32 -4.16 -4.72
CA TYR A 228 -11.16 -5.04 -5.54
C TYR A 228 -11.18 -4.62 -7.01
N ALA A 229 -11.17 -3.32 -7.29
CA ALA A 229 -11.02 -2.78 -8.63
C ALA A 229 -9.70 -3.27 -9.28
N ARG A 230 -8.60 -3.29 -8.52
CA ARG A 230 -7.31 -3.87 -8.95
C ARG A 230 -7.43 -5.35 -9.29
N LEU A 231 -8.06 -6.14 -8.43
CA LEU A 231 -8.23 -7.58 -8.66
C LEU A 231 -9.05 -7.85 -9.93
N LEU A 232 -10.14 -7.10 -10.14
CA LEU A 232 -10.97 -7.19 -11.33
C LEU A 232 -10.19 -6.85 -12.61
N LEU A 233 -9.38 -5.80 -12.59
CA LEU A 233 -8.56 -5.43 -13.74
C LEU A 233 -7.46 -6.45 -14.05
N ASN A 234 -6.85 -7.04 -13.02
CA ASN A 234 -5.81 -8.04 -13.21
C ASN A 234 -6.36 -9.32 -13.86
N ARG A 235 -7.53 -9.79 -13.42
CA ARG A 235 -8.12 -11.07 -13.85
C ARG A 235 -9.66 -10.98 -13.97
N PRO A 236 -10.19 -10.32 -15.01
CA PRO A 236 -11.63 -10.12 -15.14
C PRO A 236 -12.41 -11.42 -15.28
N ASP A 237 -11.82 -12.43 -15.94
CA ASP A 237 -12.46 -13.72 -16.18
C ASP A 237 -12.60 -14.57 -14.89
N GLU A 238 -11.78 -14.31 -13.87
CA GLU A 238 -11.81 -15.02 -12.59
C GLU A 238 -12.67 -14.32 -11.54
N TRP A 239 -13.20 -13.12 -11.85
CA TRP A 239 -13.89 -12.26 -10.90
C TRP A 239 -14.99 -12.98 -10.11
N LEU A 240 -15.91 -13.66 -10.79
CA LEU A 240 -16.98 -14.42 -10.14
C LEU A 240 -16.43 -15.58 -9.29
N GLY A 241 -15.32 -16.20 -9.73
CA GLY A 241 -14.63 -17.25 -9.00
C GLY A 241 -14.09 -16.77 -7.65
N TYR A 242 -13.61 -15.53 -7.56
CA TYR A 242 -13.17 -14.93 -6.29
C TYR A 242 -14.31 -14.87 -5.28
N PHE A 243 -15.47 -14.36 -5.68
CA PHE A 243 -16.63 -14.30 -4.79
C PHE A 243 -17.19 -15.68 -4.46
N HIS A 244 -17.07 -16.66 -5.35
CA HIS A 244 -17.44 -18.04 -5.04
C HIS A 244 -16.59 -18.63 -3.90
N ARG A 245 -15.27 -18.35 -3.88
CA ARG A 245 -14.37 -18.77 -2.78
C ARG A 245 -14.71 -18.06 -1.47
N TYR A 246 -15.13 -16.80 -1.54
CA TYR A 246 -15.48 -15.99 -0.36
C TYR A 246 -16.88 -16.28 0.20
N ALA A 247 -17.79 -16.81 -0.61
CA ALA A 247 -19.21 -16.93 -0.27
C ALA A 247 -19.52 -17.73 1.00
N SER A 248 -18.67 -18.68 1.39
CA SER A 248 -18.83 -19.44 2.65
C SER A 248 -18.31 -18.71 3.88
N GLN A 249 -17.47 -17.69 3.71
CA GLN A 249 -16.75 -16.98 4.77
C GLN A 249 -17.34 -15.59 5.03
N VAL A 250 -17.95 -14.98 4.02
CA VAL A 250 -18.42 -13.60 4.06
C VAL A 250 -19.93 -13.56 4.26
N PRO A 251 -20.43 -12.98 5.36
CA PRO A 251 -21.85 -12.81 5.59
C PRO A 251 -22.43 -11.82 4.57
N LEU A 252 -23.58 -12.17 4.01
CA LEU A 252 -24.32 -11.29 3.12
C LEU A 252 -25.11 -10.25 3.94
N PRO A 253 -25.20 -9.00 3.48
CA PRO A 253 -26.08 -8.02 4.09
C PRO A 253 -27.57 -8.40 3.89
N PRO A 254 -28.49 -7.93 4.74
CA PRO A 254 -29.91 -8.32 4.68
C PRO A 254 -30.61 -7.95 3.36
N ASP A 255 -30.15 -6.88 2.72
CA ASP A 255 -30.62 -6.33 1.45
C ASP A 255 -29.85 -6.89 0.24
N ALA A 256 -29.04 -7.94 0.44
CA ALA A 256 -28.28 -8.55 -0.65
C ALA A 256 -29.20 -9.03 -1.78
N PRO A 257 -28.86 -8.72 -3.04
CA PRO A 257 -29.68 -9.08 -4.19
C PRO A 257 -29.84 -10.59 -4.32
N GLU A 258 -30.96 -10.99 -4.92
CA GLU A 258 -31.16 -12.36 -5.36
C GLU A 258 -30.29 -12.65 -6.57
N ALA A 259 -29.65 -13.81 -6.58
CA ALA A 259 -28.86 -14.27 -7.72
C ALA A 259 -28.77 -15.82 -7.73
N PRO A 260 -28.51 -16.43 -8.90
CA PRO A 260 -28.45 -17.88 -9.08
C PRO A 260 -27.49 -18.63 -8.16
N SER A 261 -26.38 -18.00 -7.75
CA SER A 261 -25.36 -18.64 -6.90
C SER A 261 -24.96 -17.74 -5.73
N PRO A 262 -24.51 -18.32 -4.58
CA PRO A 262 -24.01 -17.54 -3.44
C PRO A 262 -22.87 -16.58 -3.81
N GLY A 263 -21.97 -17.01 -4.69
CA GLY A 263 -20.86 -16.18 -5.17
C GLY A 263 -21.35 -14.99 -6.00
N GLU A 264 -22.34 -15.20 -6.87
CA GLU A 264 -22.94 -14.11 -7.64
C GLU A 264 -23.70 -13.13 -6.73
N ARG A 265 -24.42 -13.64 -5.73
CA ARG A 265 -25.10 -12.78 -4.73
C ARG A 265 -24.10 -11.90 -3.98
N LEU A 266 -22.98 -12.46 -3.56
CA LEU A 266 -21.93 -11.72 -2.86
C LEU A 266 -21.25 -10.69 -3.76
N MET A 267 -20.97 -11.05 -5.01
CA MET A 267 -20.43 -10.15 -6.02
C MET A 267 -21.35 -8.96 -6.27
N LEU A 268 -22.65 -9.20 -6.41
CA LEU A 268 -23.63 -8.14 -6.65
C LEU A 268 -23.84 -7.26 -5.41
N ALA A 269 -23.86 -7.84 -4.20
CA ALA A 269 -23.90 -7.06 -2.96
C ALA A 269 -22.67 -6.14 -2.82
N PHE A 270 -21.48 -6.65 -3.18
CA PHE A 270 -20.27 -5.83 -3.26
C PHE A 270 -20.38 -4.73 -4.32
N LEU A 271 -20.89 -5.04 -5.51
CA LEU A 271 -21.07 -4.07 -6.58
C LEU A 271 -21.99 -2.92 -6.16
N ASP A 272 -23.13 -3.23 -5.53
CA ASP A 272 -24.07 -2.21 -5.03
C ASP A 272 -23.40 -1.31 -3.99
N ARG A 273 -22.63 -1.91 -3.07
CA ARG A 273 -21.84 -1.18 -2.08
C ARG A 273 -20.78 -0.29 -2.72
N TRP A 274 -20.08 -0.79 -3.73
CA TRP A 274 -19.04 -0.04 -4.45
C TRP A 274 -19.63 1.13 -5.23
N LEU A 275 -20.71 0.92 -5.98
CA LEU A 275 -21.42 1.98 -6.70
C LEU A 275 -21.88 3.09 -5.74
N ALA A 276 -22.38 2.73 -4.55
CA ALA A 276 -22.77 3.69 -3.51
C ALA A 276 -21.59 4.47 -2.89
N GLN A 277 -20.36 3.97 -3.00
CA GLN A 277 -19.14 4.65 -2.52
C GLN A 277 -18.41 5.43 -3.61
N LEU A 278 -18.83 5.36 -4.89
CA LEU A 278 -18.08 6.02 -5.97
C LEU A 278 -17.89 7.51 -5.73
N ASP A 279 -18.93 8.21 -5.27
CA ASP A 279 -18.87 9.66 -5.02
C ASP A 279 -18.03 10.03 -3.79
N THR A 280 -17.71 9.07 -2.91
CA THR A 280 -16.86 9.30 -1.73
C THR A 280 -15.37 9.15 -2.04
N ILE A 281 -15.02 8.59 -3.21
CA ILE A 281 -13.63 8.47 -3.66
C ILE A 281 -13.10 9.87 -4.02
N ALA A 282 -12.24 10.42 -3.17
CA ALA A 282 -11.66 11.75 -3.35
C ALA A 282 -10.53 11.81 -4.39
N GLN A 283 -9.72 10.75 -4.51
CA GLN A 283 -8.54 10.76 -5.37
C GLN A 283 -8.90 10.50 -6.85
N PRO A 284 -8.51 11.40 -7.78
CA PRO A 284 -8.80 11.22 -9.21
C PRO A 284 -8.24 9.92 -9.80
N SER A 285 -7.07 9.48 -9.33
CA SER A 285 -6.47 8.20 -9.72
C SER A 285 -7.32 7.00 -9.32
N ALA A 286 -7.85 6.98 -8.10
CA ALA A 286 -8.72 5.92 -7.60
C ALA A 286 -10.11 5.93 -8.28
N ARG A 287 -10.58 7.12 -8.66
CA ARG A 287 -11.79 7.29 -9.50
C ARG A 287 -11.58 6.71 -10.89
N LYS A 288 -10.46 7.04 -11.55
CA LYS A 288 -10.07 6.45 -12.84
C LYS A 288 -9.95 4.92 -12.75
N LEU A 289 -9.28 4.41 -11.72
CA LEU A 289 -9.17 2.98 -11.44
C LEU A 289 -10.57 2.33 -11.37
N SER A 290 -11.49 2.96 -10.65
CA SER A 290 -12.86 2.46 -10.53
C SER A 290 -13.58 2.48 -11.88
N GLY A 291 -13.46 3.55 -12.65
CA GLY A 291 -14.07 3.64 -13.98
C GLY A 291 -13.58 2.55 -14.93
N LEU A 292 -12.26 2.31 -14.96
CA LEU A 292 -11.67 1.21 -15.74
C LEU A 292 -12.20 -0.15 -15.28
N ALA A 293 -12.22 -0.40 -13.96
CA ALA A 293 -12.65 -1.67 -13.42
C ALA A 293 -14.15 -1.93 -13.65
N LEU A 294 -15.01 -0.93 -13.50
CA LEU A 294 -16.43 -1.03 -13.83
C LEU A 294 -16.66 -1.36 -15.32
N CYS A 295 -15.84 -0.84 -16.23
CA CYS A 295 -15.89 -1.25 -17.64
C CYS A 295 -15.61 -2.76 -17.80
N HIS A 296 -14.76 -3.37 -16.96
CA HIS A 296 -14.45 -4.79 -17.03
C HIS A 296 -15.58 -5.69 -16.49
N LEU A 297 -16.53 -5.16 -15.71
CA LEU A 297 -17.70 -5.93 -15.25
C LEU A 297 -18.55 -6.44 -16.42
N PHE A 298 -18.61 -5.71 -17.54
CA PHE A 298 -19.37 -6.15 -18.72
C PHE A 298 -18.81 -7.41 -19.39
N ARG A 299 -17.60 -7.82 -19.03
CA ARG A 299 -16.98 -9.08 -19.48
C ARG A 299 -17.41 -10.26 -18.62
N VAL A 300 -17.90 -10.00 -17.41
CA VAL A 300 -18.36 -11.02 -16.49
C VAL A 300 -19.73 -11.52 -16.97
N GLY A 301 -19.84 -12.82 -17.19
CA GLY A 301 -21.05 -13.48 -17.69
C GLY A 301 -22.18 -13.58 -16.65
N SER A 302 -22.49 -12.51 -15.93
CA SER A 302 -23.56 -12.44 -14.92
C SER A 302 -24.74 -11.62 -15.42
N GLY A 303 -25.94 -12.20 -15.31
CA GLY A 303 -27.18 -11.50 -15.64
C GLY A 303 -27.46 -10.31 -14.73
N GLY A 304 -27.09 -10.42 -13.44
CA GLY A 304 -27.29 -9.35 -12.46
C GLY A 304 -26.45 -8.09 -12.72
N ILE A 305 -25.36 -8.21 -13.50
CA ILE A 305 -24.59 -7.06 -14.00
C ILE A 305 -25.35 -6.35 -15.12
N VAL A 306 -25.97 -7.11 -16.03
CA VAL A 306 -26.81 -6.52 -17.10
C VAL A 306 -28.03 -5.81 -16.50
N ASP A 307 -28.59 -6.33 -15.40
CA ASP A 307 -29.70 -5.67 -14.69
C ASP A 307 -29.28 -4.33 -14.04
N ARG A 308 -27.98 -4.09 -13.86
CA ARG A 308 -27.38 -2.84 -13.34
C ARG A 308 -26.75 -1.98 -14.44
N LEU A 309 -27.01 -2.30 -15.71
CA LEU A 309 -26.33 -1.68 -16.85
C LEU A 309 -26.42 -0.16 -16.83
N GLU A 310 -27.60 0.41 -16.58
CA GLU A 310 -27.79 1.86 -16.54
C GLU A 310 -26.93 2.52 -15.46
N THR A 311 -26.96 1.98 -14.24
CA THR A 311 -26.17 2.51 -13.12
C THR A 311 -24.67 2.44 -13.39
N ILE A 312 -24.20 1.32 -13.96
CA ILE A 312 -22.78 1.15 -14.29
C ILE A 312 -22.37 2.10 -15.42
N ILE A 313 -23.19 2.25 -16.48
CA ILE A 313 -22.90 3.19 -17.57
C ILE A 313 -22.86 4.62 -17.02
N ALA A 314 -23.83 5.02 -16.19
CA ALA A 314 -23.89 6.36 -15.61
C ALA A 314 -22.65 6.67 -14.76
N ALA A 315 -22.21 5.70 -13.95
CA ALA A 315 -20.98 5.80 -13.19
C ALA A 315 -19.76 5.97 -14.11
N VAL A 316 -19.61 5.11 -15.13
CA VAL A 316 -18.46 5.14 -16.04
C VAL A 316 -18.43 6.43 -16.87
N THR A 317 -19.57 6.92 -17.37
CA THR A 317 -19.63 8.17 -18.15
C THR A 317 -19.29 9.38 -17.28
N GLY A 318 -19.77 9.42 -16.03
CA GLY A 318 -19.37 10.44 -15.06
C GLY A 318 -17.86 10.47 -14.83
N LEU A 319 -17.28 9.30 -14.52
CA LEU A 319 -15.83 9.15 -14.29
C LEU A 319 -14.99 9.46 -15.54
N PHE A 320 -15.49 9.16 -16.73
CA PHE A 320 -14.87 9.60 -17.98
C PHE A 320 -14.83 11.13 -18.09
N HIS A 321 -15.93 11.81 -17.76
CA HIS A 321 -15.97 13.26 -17.85
C HIS A 321 -15.02 13.95 -16.87
N GLU A 322 -14.78 13.36 -15.71
CA GLU A 322 -13.84 13.88 -14.71
C GLU A 322 -12.36 13.63 -15.07
N SER A 323 -12.07 12.55 -15.80
CA SER A 323 -10.70 12.10 -16.05
C SER A 323 -10.18 12.39 -17.46
N GLU A 324 -11.05 12.35 -18.47
CA GLU A 324 -10.69 12.42 -19.89
C GLU A 324 -11.36 13.57 -20.64
N ALA A 325 -12.50 14.10 -20.16
CA ALA A 325 -13.19 15.21 -20.83
C ALA A 325 -12.60 16.58 -20.43
N GLY A 326 -11.45 16.92 -20.99
CA GLY A 326 -10.80 18.23 -20.88
C GLY A 326 -9.94 18.58 -22.10
N PRO A 327 -9.67 19.87 -22.38
CA PRO A 327 -8.83 20.31 -23.51
C PRO A 327 -7.34 19.98 -23.33
N ASP A 328 -6.89 19.81 -22.08
CA ASP A 328 -5.64 19.14 -21.75
C ASP A 328 -5.97 17.65 -21.60
N ASP A 329 -5.32 16.76 -22.36
CA ASP A 329 -5.41 15.29 -22.22
C ASP A 329 -5.26 14.97 -20.72
N GLY A 330 -6.39 14.74 -20.04
CA GLY A 330 -6.58 15.00 -18.61
C GLY A 330 -5.33 14.67 -17.83
N GLY A 331 -4.60 15.72 -17.41
CA GLY A 331 -3.18 15.65 -17.05
C GLY A 331 -2.91 14.37 -16.29
N ARG A 332 -2.21 13.42 -16.94
CA ARG A 332 -2.10 12.00 -16.54
C ARG A 332 -2.26 11.89 -15.03
N ALA A 333 -3.46 11.55 -14.56
CA ALA A 333 -3.66 11.23 -13.16
C ALA A 333 -2.87 9.94 -12.94
N VAL A 334 -1.59 10.09 -12.61
CA VAL A 334 -0.70 8.98 -12.33
C VAL A 334 -1.26 8.37 -11.08
N TYR A 335 -1.73 7.14 -11.19
CA TYR A 335 -2.07 6.37 -10.02
C TYR A 335 -0.80 6.23 -9.19
N GLY A 336 -0.75 6.92 -8.04
CA GLY A 336 0.39 7.00 -7.16
C GLY A 336 0.26 6.01 -6.01
N PHE A 337 1.30 5.19 -5.80
CA PHE A 337 1.50 4.32 -4.65
C PHE A 337 2.04 5.09 -3.45
N ASP A 338 1.68 6.35 -3.35
CA ASP A 338 2.29 7.18 -2.35
C ASP A 338 1.53 7.04 -1.06
N TYR A 339 2.10 6.31 -0.11
CA TYR A 339 1.55 6.02 1.20
C TYR A 339 1.10 7.29 1.96
N SER A 340 1.72 8.45 1.69
CA SER A 340 1.31 9.74 2.26
C SER A 340 0.19 10.40 1.45
N ALA A 341 0.26 10.42 0.11
CA ALA A 341 -0.81 10.96 -0.73
C ALA A 341 -2.09 10.09 -0.75
N SER A 342 -1.96 8.76 -0.69
CA SER A 342 -3.04 7.78 -0.76
C SER A 342 -3.89 7.76 0.51
N THR A 343 -3.29 8.09 1.65
CA THR A 343 -3.97 8.14 2.96
C THR A 343 -4.37 9.56 3.38
N GLY A 344 -3.89 10.60 2.69
CA GLY A 344 -4.03 12.00 3.12
C GLY A 344 -3.31 12.31 4.44
N LEU A 345 -2.56 11.34 4.99
CA LEU A 345 -1.77 11.49 6.21
C LEU A 345 -0.41 12.05 5.80
N ARG A 346 -0.30 13.38 5.78
CA ARG A 346 1.00 14.02 5.94
C ARG A 346 1.50 13.67 7.34
N VAL A 347 2.69 13.09 7.43
CA VAL A 347 3.40 12.98 8.71
C VAL A 347 3.50 14.41 9.28
N GLN A 348 3.09 14.60 10.53
CA GLN A 348 3.22 15.90 11.20
C GLN A 348 4.70 16.30 11.15
N ALA A 349 4.99 17.47 10.56
CA ALA A 349 6.32 18.02 10.38
C ALA A 349 7.00 18.52 11.68
N ASP A 350 6.49 18.11 12.85
CA ASP A 350 6.90 18.67 14.16
C ASP A 350 7.95 17.83 14.90
N GLU A 351 8.40 16.69 14.36
CA GLU A 351 9.51 15.91 14.94
C GLU A 351 10.81 16.09 14.15
N PRO A 352 11.98 16.15 14.83
CA PRO A 352 13.27 16.26 14.15
C PRO A 352 13.51 15.03 13.25
N GLN A 353 13.26 15.18 11.95
CA GLN A 353 13.21 14.05 11.00
C GLN A 353 14.63 13.50 10.70
N ALA A 354 15.03 12.45 11.43
CA ALA A 354 16.13 11.57 11.05
C ALA A 354 15.72 10.50 10.03
N VAL A 355 14.42 10.20 9.95
CA VAL A 355 13.83 9.30 8.96
C VAL A 355 13.49 10.10 7.71
N LEU A 356 14.25 9.92 6.63
CA LEU A 356 13.92 10.52 5.34
C LEU A 356 12.59 9.98 4.84
N ASP A 357 11.77 10.88 4.30
CA ASP A 357 10.58 10.48 3.56
C ASP A 357 10.99 9.65 2.35
N SER A 358 10.09 8.76 1.93
CA SER A 358 10.37 7.89 0.79
C SER A 358 10.76 8.67 -0.47
N GLU A 359 10.24 9.89 -0.64
CA GLU A 359 10.52 10.76 -1.78
C GLU A 359 11.96 11.27 -1.79
N ASP A 360 12.61 11.33 -0.63
CA ASP A 360 14.00 11.78 -0.48
C ASP A 360 14.99 10.62 -0.57
N ALA A 361 14.56 9.38 -0.29
CA ALA A 361 15.39 8.20 -0.45
C ALA A 361 15.42 7.72 -1.91
N GLU A 362 16.57 7.89 -2.58
CA GLU A 362 16.74 7.57 -4.01
C GLU A 362 16.38 6.09 -4.32
N GLY A 363 16.85 5.16 -3.48
CA GLY A 363 16.63 3.72 -3.68
C GLY A 363 15.14 3.35 -3.73
N GLU A 364 14.36 3.78 -2.74
CA GLU A 364 12.92 3.50 -2.69
C GLU A 364 12.15 4.29 -3.74
N THR A 365 12.51 5.55 -3.99
CA THR A 365 11.91 6.37 -5.05
C THR A 365 11.99 5.68 -6.40
N VAL A 366 13.15 5.11 -6.76
CA VAL A 366 13.30 4.35 -8.01
C VAL A 366 12.41 3.12 -8.04
N ARG A 367 12.29 2.37 -6.93
CA ARG A 367 11.43 1.18 -6.85
C ARG A 367 9.96 1.52 -6.98
N LYS A 368 9.48 2.56 -6.27
CA LYS A 368 8.11 3.07 -6.40
C LYS A 368 7.83 3.52 -7.84
N ARG A 369 8.72 4.32 -8.43
CA ARG A 369 8.58 4.76 -9.83
C ARG A 369 8.46 3.58 -10.80
N ARG A 370 9.30 2.55 -10.66
CA ARG A 370 9.20 1.33 -11.49
C ARG A 370 7.85 0.63 -11.34
N LEU A 371 7.35 0.50 -10.11
CA LEU A 371 6.03 -0.09 -9.86
C LEU A 371 4.94 0.74 -10.55
N LEU A 372 4.99 2.06 -10.43
CA LEU A 372 4.05 2.99 -11.07
C LEU A 372 4.08 2.93 -12.59
N GLU A 373 5.28 2.92 -13.18
CA GLU A 373 5.45 2.84 -14.63
C GLU A 373 4.98 1.50 -15.20
N SER A 374 5.13 0.42 -14.42
CA SER A 374 4.68 -0.93 -14.80
C SER A 374 3.17 -1.13 -14.72
N ASP A 375 2.46 -0.24 -14.01
CA ASP A 375 1.03 -0.37 -13.76
C ASP A 375 0.19 -0.11 -15.04
N PRO A 376 -0.57 -1.11 -15.54
CA PRO A 376 -1.39 -0.94 -16.74
C PRO A 376 -2.45 0.14 -16.63
N VAL A 377 -2.90 0.49 -15.42
CA VAL A 377 -3.92 1.54 -15.19
C VAL A 377 -3.45 2.91 -15.68
N ASN A 378 -2.14 3.17 -15.56
CA ASN A 378 -1.53 4.44 -15.95
C ASN A 378 -1.49 4.65 -17.47
N HIS A 379 -1.63 3.57 -18.26
CA HIS A 379 -1.55 3.61 -19.72
C HIS A 379 -2.89 3.35 -20.42
N GLN A 380 -3.97 3.17 -19.66
CA GLN A 380 -5.31 2.90 -20.19
C GLN A 380 -6.22 4.12 -20.13
N LYS A 381 -7.13 4.21 -21.11
CA LYS A 381 -8.21 5.18 -21.20
C LYS A 381 -9.56 4.48 -21.01
N ILE A 382 -10.43 5.06 -20.17
CA ILE A 382 -11.79 4.60 -19.88
C ILE A 382 -12.57 4.47 -21.19
N SER A 383 -12.54 5.48 -22.06
CA SER A 383 -13.22 5.47 -23.37
C SER A 383 -12.88 4.24 -24.21
N LYS A 384 -11.58 3.93 -24.34
CA LYS A 384 -11.08 2.77 -25.09
C LYS A 384 -11.48 1.44 -24.45
N VAL A 385 -11.35 1.32 -23.14
CA VAL A 385 -11.68 0.09 -22.40
C VAL A 385 -13.18 -0.17 -22.44
N LEU A 386 -14.01 0.88 -22.26
CA LEU A 386 -15.46 0.79 -22.35
C LEU A 386 -15.91 0.26 -23.70
N ARG A 387 -15.40 0.83 -24.80
CA ARG A 387 -15.72 0.39 -26.18
C ARG A 387 -15.52 -1.12 -26.35
N GLY A 388 -14.32 -1.61 -26.02
CA GLY A 388 -14.01 -3.03 -26.13
C GLY A 388 -14.83 -3.92 -25.19
N SER A 389 -15.14 -3.43 -23.99
CA SER A 389 -15.96 -4.17 -23.04
C SER A 389 -17.43 -4.29 -23.46
N LEU A 390 -18.03 -3.26 -24.06
CA LEU A 390 -19.40 -3.33 -24.57
C LEU A 390 -19.51 -4.28 -25.77
N GLU A 391 -18.53 -4.27 -26.68
CA GLU A 391 -18.47 -5.24 -27.79
C GLU A 391 -18.42 -6.69 -27.29
N LEU A 392 -17.68 -6.95 -26.21
CA LEU A 392 -17.65 -8.26 -25.56
C LEU A 392 -18.98 -8.57 -24.87
N CYS A 393 -19.58 -7.60 -24.19
CA CYS A 393 -20.88 -7.75 -23.53
C CYS A 393 -21.96 -8.17 -24.52
N THR A 394 -22.02 -7.54 -25.71
CA THR A 394 -22.93 -7.91 -26.79
C THR A 394 -22.70 -9.36 -27.23
N LYS A 395 -21.45 -9.83 -27.29
CA LYS A 395 -21.14 -11.23 -27.65
C LYS A 395 -21.55 -12.22 -26.56
N VAL A 396 -21.41 -11.85 -25.28
CA VAL A 396 -21.69 -12.73 -24.13
C VAL A 396 -23.19 -12.82 -23.83
N HIS A 397 -23.88 -11.67 -23.82
CA HIS A 397 -25.27 -11.55 -23.34
C HIS A 397 -26.28 -11.38 -24.48
N GLY A 398 -25.83 -11.10 -25.70
CA GLY A 398 -26.66 -11.02 -26.90
C GLY A 398 -27.86 -10.09 -26.75
N THR A 399 -29.05 -10.64 -27.04
CA THR A 399 -30.31 -9.91 -27.03
C THR A 399 -30.68 -9.33 -25.67
N ARG A 400 -30.24 -9.93 -24.55
CA ARG A 400 -30.52 -9.38 -23.21
C ARG A 400 -29.85 -8.03 -23.03
N PHE A 401 -28.58 -7.92 -23.43
CA PHE A 401 -27.83 -6.67 -23.35
C PHE A 401 -28.40 -5.63 -24.32
N GLU A 402 -28.71 -6.00 -25.56
CA GLU A 402 -29.32 -5.08 -26.52
C GLU A 402 -30.68 -4.54 -26.02
N THR A 403 -31.51 -5.40 -25.43
CA THR A 403 -32.80 -5.01 -24.85
C THR A 403 -32.61 -4.05 -23.68
N ALA A 404 -31.66 -4.34 -22.78
CA ALA A 404 -31.35 -3.46 -21.65
C ALA A 404 -30.82 -2.09 -22.12
N LEU A 405 -29.96 -2.07 -23.15
CA LEU A 405 -29.43 -0.84 -23.71
C LEU A 405 -30.50 -0.01 -24.45
N GLN A 406 -31.48 -0.66 -25.08
CA GLN A 406 -32.61 0.02 -25.73
C GLN A 406 -33.64 0.56 -24.73
N ALA A 407 -33.77 -0.09 -23.57
CA ALA A 407 -34.63 0.36 -22.49
C ALA A 407 -34.01 1.53 -21.70
N ALA A 408 -32.69 1.72 -21.80
CA ALA A 408 -31.96 2.73 -21.08
C ALA A 408 -32.39 4.17 -21.42
N ASP A 409 -32.22 5.06 -20.44
CA ASP A 409 -32.55 6.47 -20.59
C ASP A 409 -31.87 7.11 -21.84
N PRO A 410 -32.62 7.87 -22.67
CA PRO A 410 -32.06 8.47 -23.89
C PRO A 410 -30.90 9.45 -23.64
N VAL A 411 -30.90 10.17 -22.51
CA VAL A 411 -29.80 11.08 -22.13
C VAL A 411 -28.55 10.28 -21.84
N LEU A 412 -28.67 9.20 -21.07
CA LEU A 412 -27.56 8.29 -20.78
C LEU A 412 -26.99 7.67 -22.05
N THR A 413 -27.87 7.24 -22.96
CA THR A 413 -27.48 6.67 -24.26
C THR A 413 -26.71 7.68 -25.12
N ASN A 414 -27.10 8.96 -25.09
CA ASN A 414 -26.38 10.03 -25.80
C ASN A 414 -25.02 10.33 -25.16
N GLN A 415 -24.92 10.36 -23.82
CA GLN A 415 -23.64 10.49 -23.12
C GLN A 415 -22.70 9.34 -23.45
N LEU A 416 -23.20 8.10 -23.38
CA LEU A 416 -22.42 6.93 -23.77
C LEU A 416 -21.91 7.04 -25.20
N ARG A 417 -22.74 7.49 -26.15
CA ARG A 417 -22.31 7.70 -27.55
C ARG A 417 -21.17 8.72 -27.64
N ALA A 418 -21.21 9.80 -26.86
CA ALA A 418 -20.13 10.78 -26.82
C ALA A 418 -18.82 10.18 -26.28
N VAL A 419 -18.88 9.39 -25.20
CA VAL A 419 -17.70 8.67 -24.66
C VAL A 419 -17.12 7.70 -25.70
N LEU A 420 -17.98 6.97 -26.41
CA LEU A 420 -17.54 5.99 -27.42
C LEU A 420 -16.94 6.65 -28.67
N GLN A 421 -17.22 7.93 -28.93
CA GLN A 421 -16.65 8.71 -30.03
C GLN A 421 -15.37 9.46 -29.62
N ALA A 422 -14.99 9.43 -28.34
CA ALA A 422 -13.75 10.03 -27.86
C ALA A 422 -12.51 9.32 -28.48
N PRO A 423 -11.45 10.09 -28.81
CA PRO A 423 -10.26 9.59 -29.49
C PRO A 423 -9.42 8.60 -28.69
#